data_AF-A0A2H0DXI0-F1
#
_entry.id   AF-A0A2H0DXI0-F1
#
_cell.length_a   1.000
_cell.length_b   1.000
_cell.length_c   1.000
_cell.angle_alpha   90.00
_cell.angle_beta   90.00
_cell.angle_gamma   90.00
#
_symmetry.space_group_name_H-M   'P 1'
#
loop_
_entity.id
_entity.type
_entity.pdbx_description
1 polymer ?
#
loop_
_entity_poly.entity_id
_entity_poly.type
_entity_poly.pdbx_seq_one_letter_code
_entity_poly.pdbx_strand_id
1 'polypeptide(L)'
;NRPEAYPAEFFEKVYKPMQESPDVWREMVKRYDIQYVIFGTTDQTPWGQNFIQMIAVEPGWSVVYFDSTSFVALRNDVAEYKKIFLKYGFKI
;
A
#
# COMPACT_ATOMS: atom_id res chain seq x y z
N ASN A 1 -7.11 -15.83 5.98
CA ASN A 1 -8.32 -15.54 5.18
C ASN A 1 -9.56 -16.05 5.88
N ARG A 2 -10.62 -15.23 5.90
CA ARG A 2 -12.00 -15.63 6.19
C ARG A 2 -12.69 -15.85 4.83
N PRO A 3 -12.67 -17.07 4.27
CA PRO A 3 -13.21 -17.33 2.92
C PRO A 3 -14.70 -16.97 2.79
N GLU A 4 -15.41 -16.84 3.91
CA GLU A 4 -16.79 -16.35 3.99
C GLU A 4 -16.94 -14.84 3.76
N ALA A 5 -15.87 -14.06 3.94
CA ALA A 5 -15.90 -12.60 3.81
C ALA A 5 -15.42 -12.11 2.44
N TYR A 6 -14.55 -12.88 1.77
CA TYR A 6 -14.03 -12.54 0.45
C TYR A 6 -13.86 -13.81 -0.41
N PRO A 7 -14.41 -13.84 -1.64
CA PRO A 7 -14.27 -14.99 -2.52
C PRO A 7 -12.81 -15.19 -2.91
N ALA A 8 -12.41 -16.45 -3.15
CA ALA A 8 -11.06 -16.79 -3.61
C ALA A 8 -10.64 -15.98 -4.85
N GLU A 9 -11.59 -15.72 -5.74
CA GLU A 9 -11.41 -14.90 -6.93
C GLU A 9 -10.90 -13.48 -6.63
N PHE A 10 -11.32 -12.85 -5.53
CA PHE A 10 -10.80 -11.54 -5.14
C PHE A 10 -9.30 -11.61 -4.83
N PHE A 11 -8.85 -12.66 -4.14
CA PHE A 11 -7.45 -12.81 -3.82
C PHE A 11 -6.58 -13.06 -5.05
N GLU A 12 -7.08 -13.87 -5.97
CA GLU A 12 -6.36 -14.27 -7.19
C GLU A 12 -6.35 -13.16 -8.24
N LYS A 13 -7.47 -12.45 -8.42
CA LYS A 13 -7.64 -11.48 -9.51
C LYS A 13 -7.45 -10.02 -9.09
N VAL A 14 -7.46 -9.71 -7.79
CA VAL A 14 -7.37 -8.32 -7.30
C VAL A 14 -6.25 -8.16 -6.27
N TYR A 15 -6.32 -8.86 -5.13
CA TYR A 15 -5.43 -8.60 -3.98
C TYR A 15 -3.95 -8.91 -4.25
N LYS A 16 -3.64 -10.07 -4.86
CA LYS A 16 -2.25 -10.40 -5.19
C LYS A 16 -1.74 -9.57 -6.38
N PRO A 17 -2.48 -9.44 -7.51
CA PRO A 17 -2.01 -8.65 -8.63
C PRO A 17 -1.70 -7.18 -8.31
N MET A 18 -2.50 -6.53 -7.45
CA MET A 18 -2.25 -5.13 -7.06
C MET A 18 -0.98 -4.95 -6.21
N GLN A 19 -0.45 -6.03 -5.64
CA GLN A 19 0.77 -6.01 -4.83
C GLN A 19 2.04 -6.30 -5.66
N GLU A 20 1.88 -6.80 -6.88
CA GLU A 20 2.99 -7.24 -7.73
C GLU A 20 3.20 -6.34 -8.95
N SER A 21 2.21 -5.53 -9.34
CA SER A 21 2.26 -4.66 -10.52
C SER A 21 1.93 -3.21 -10.17
N PRO A 22 2.82 -2.25 -10.48
CA PRO A 22 2.54 -0.81 -10.30
C PRO A 22 1.35 -0.33 -11.13
N ASP A 23 1.14 -0.88 -12.32
CA ASP A 23 0.03 -0.47 -13.19
C ASP A 23 -1.30 -0.96 -12.64
N VAL A 24 -1.36 -2.20 -12.17
CA VAL A 24 -2.54 -2.73 -11.46
C VAL A 24 -2.78 -1.95 -10.17
N TRP A 25 -1.72 -1.64 -9.42
CA TRP A 25 -1.83 -0.79 -8.22
C TRP A 25 -2.49 0.55 -8.54
N ARG A 26 -2.01 1.27 -9.55
CA ARG A 26 -2.59 2.56 -9.96
C ARG A 26 -4.05 2.44 -10.41
N GLU A 27 -4.41 1.36 -11.09
CA GLU A 27 -5.80 1.06 -11.43
C GLU A 27 -6.65 0.88 -10.17
N MET A 28 -6.18 0.06 -9.22
CA MET A 28 -6.92 -0.23 -7.99
C MET A 28 -7.02 0.98 -7.06
N VAL A 29 -5.98 1.82 -6.99
CA VAL A 29 -6.02 3.11 -6.26
C VAL A 29 -7.14 3.98 -6.78
N LYS A 30 -7.31 4.09 -8.11
CA LYS A 30 -8.43 4.84 -8.72
C LYS A 30 -9.76 4.16 -8.46
N ARG A 31 -9.84 2.84 -8.65
CA ARG A 31 -11.07 2.06 -8.54
C ARG A 31 -11.67 2.09 -7.14
N TYR A 32 -10.83 2.02 -6.11
CA TYR A 32 -11.24 1.92 -4.70
C TYR A 32 -11.01 3.21 -3.91
N ASP A 33 -10.53 4.27 -4.56
CA ASP A 33 -10.06 5.51 -3.92
C ASP A 33 -9.15 5.23 -2.71
N ILE A 34 -8.07 4.47 -2.94
CA ILE A 34 -7.14 4.10 -1.86
C ILE A 34 -6.31 5.32 -1.48
N GLN A 35 -6.46 5.80 -0.25
CA GLN A 35 -5.82 7.01 0.26
C GLN A 35 -4.62 6.75 1.18
N TYR A 36 -4.58 5.58 1.83
CA TYR A 36 -3.50 5.19 2.74
C TYR A 36 -3.27 3.68 2.70
N VAL A 37 -2.07 3.28 3.06
CA VAL A 37 -1.64 1.88 3.19
C VAL A 37 -1.16 1.67 4.61
N ILE A 38 -1.65 0.61 5.26
CA ILE A 38 -1.10 0.07 6.50
C ILE A 38 -0.79 -1.39 6.21
N PHE A 39 0.47 -1.78 6.34
CA PHE A 39 0.93 -3.11 5.96
C PHE A 39 1.87 -3.69 7.01
N GLY A 40 1.74 -4.99 7.25
CA GLY A 40 2.60 -5.72 8.18
C GLY A 40 3.93 -6.07 7.52
N THR A 41 5.05 -5.59 8.06
CA THR A 41 6.39 -5.88 7.49
C THR A 41 6.84 -7.31 7.74
N THR A 42 6.14 -8.03 8.61
CA THR A 42 6.33 -9.46 8.91
C THR A 42 5.63 -10.39 7.92
N ASP A 43 4.86 -9.87 6.95
CA ASP A 43 4.26 -10.70 5.90
C ASP A 43 5.37 -11.29 5.01
N GLN A 44 5.55 -12.61 5.06
CA GLN A 44 6.63 -13.31 4.35
C GLN A 44 6.25 -13.73 2.92
N THR A 45 5.07 -13.34 2.45
CA THR A 45 4.66 -13.67 1.09
C THR A 45 5.47 -12.88 0.07
N PRO A 46 5.84 -13.47 -1.08
CA PRO A 46 6.60 -12.75 -2.11
C PRO A 46 5.90 -11.47 -2.58
N TRP A 47 4.56 -11.52 -2.74
CA TRP A 47 3.79 -10.34 -3.14
C TRP A 47 3.76 -9.26 -2.06
N GLY A 48 3.68 -9.61 -0.77
CA GLY A 48 3.71 -8.62 0.31
C GLY A 48 5.06 -7.91 0.43
N GLN A 49 6.16 -8.65 0.27
CA GLN A 49 7.51 -8.07 0.25
C GLN A 49 7.72 -7.16 -0.97
N ASN A 50 7.26 -7.57 -2.15
CA ASN A 50 7.27 -6.73 -3.35
C ASN A 50 6.43 -5.47 -3.16
N PHE A 51 5.26 -5.58 -2.53
CA PHE A 51 4.37 -4.46 -2.31
C PHE A 51 5.02 -3.34 -1.48
N ILE A 52 5.68 -3.68 -0.37
CA ILE A 52 6.38 -2.69 0.47
C ILE A 52 7.43 -1.94 -0.35
N GLN A 53 8.25 -2.68 -1.11
CA GLN A 53 9.31 -2.09 -1.94
C GLN A 53 8.72 -1.19 -3.04
N MET A 54 7.64 -1.63 -3.67
CA MET A 54 6.94 -0.88 -4.71
C MET A 54 6.35 0.42 -4.17
N ILE A 55 5.62 0.37 -3.06
CA ILE A 55 4.96 1.58 -2.49
C ILE A 55 5.98 2.56 -1.92
N ALA A 56 7.11 2.08 -1.38
CA ALA A 56 8.17 2.95 -0.87
C ALA A 56 8.73 3.92 -1.92
N VAL A 57 8.65 3.56 -3.21
CA VAL A 57 9.15 4.38 -4.33
C VAL A 57 8.06 4.85 -5.30
N GLU A 58 6.79 4.51 -5.06
CA GLU A 58 5.70 4.85 -5.97
C GLU A 58 5.41 6.37 -5.94
N PRO A 59 5.46 7.06 -7.09
CA PRO A 59 5.17 8.48 -7.15
C PRO A 59 3.79 8.81 -6.59
N GLY A 60 3.70 9.91 -5.85
CA GLY A 60 2.44 10.34 -5.23
C GLY A 60 2.12 9.66 -3.90
N TRP A 61 3.03 8.83 -3.37
CA TRP A 61 2.95 8.29 -2.02
C TRP A 61 4.09 8.80 -1.15
N SER A 62 3.83 8.94 0.14
CA SER A 62 4.84 9.25 1.16
C SER A 62 4.78 8.23 2.27
N VAL A 63 5.90 7.54 2.52
CA VAL A 63 6.05 6.71 3.73
C VAL A 63 6.16 7.65 4.92
N VAL A 64 5.32 7.45 5.93
CA VAL A 64 5.27 8.28 7.15
C VAL A 64 5.59 7.50 8.42
N TYR A 65 5.63 6.18 8.32
CA TYR A 65 6.02 5.31 9.42
C TYR A 65 6.56 3.99 8.88
N PHE A 66 7.64 3.50 9.47
CA PHE A 66 8.23 2.20 9.16
C PHE A 66 8.98 1.67 10.39
N ASP A 67 8.65 0.46 10.82
CA ASP A 67 9.37 -0.27 11.86
C ASP A 67 9.44 -1.78 11.56
N SER A 68 9.88 -2.57 12.54
CA SER A 68 10.02 -4.04 12.39
C SER A 68 8.70 -4.80 12.24
N THR A 69 7.55 -4.12 12.36
CA THR A 69 6.23 -4.75 12.28
C THR A 69 5.26 -4.07 11.31
N SER A 70 5.47 -2.80 11.01
CA SER A 70 4.47 -1.95 10.38
C SER A 70 5.09 -1.00 9.35
N PHE A 71 4.38 -0.83 8.25
CA PHE A 71 4.65 0.12 7.18
C PHE A 71 3.40 0.96 6.95
N VAL A 72 3.56 2.29 6.94
CA VAL A 72 2.46 3.22 6.67
C VAL A 72 2.86 4.22 5.58
N ALA A 73 2.04 4.29 4.54
CA ALA A 73 2.18 5.26 3.47
C ALA A 73 0.86 6.01 3.22
N LEU A 74 0.97 7.29 2.88
CA LEU A 74 -0.14 8.19 2.61
C LEU A 74 -0.07 8.71 1.18
N ARG A 75 -1.22 8.87 0.53
CA ARG A 75 -1.32 9.49 -0.80
C ARG A 75 -1.12 11.01 -0.67
N ASN A 76 -0.28 11.57 -1.53
CA ASN A 76 0.21 12.95 -1.41
C ASN A 76 -0.82 14.01 -1.83
N ASP A 77 -1.84 13.62 -2.60
CA ASP A 77 -2.90 14.51 -3.09
C ASP A 77 -4.07 14.68 -2.11
N VAL A 78 -4.08 13.92 -1.00
CA VAL A 78 -5.07 14.06 0.08
C VAL A 78 -4.65 15.21 0.99
N ALA A 79 -5.42 16.30 0.95
CA ALA A 79 -5.06 17.57 1.60
C ALA A 79 -4.88 17.43 3.12
N GLU A 80 -5.67 16.58 3.75
CA GLU A 80 -5.68 16.28 5.18
C GLU A 80 -4.33 15.70 5.64
N TYR A 81 -3.63 14.98 4.76
CA TYR A 81 -2.36 14.32 5.08
C TYR A 81 -1.14 15.22 4.92
N LYS A 82 -1.31 16.42 4.34
CA LYS A 82 -0.22 17.36 4.06
C LYS A 82 0.66 17.62 5.28
N LYS A 83 0.06 17.83 6.45
CA LYS A 83 0.82 18.09 7.69
C LYS A 83 1.57 16.86 8.20
N ILE A 84 1.07 15.65 7.90
CA ILE A 84 1.64 14.40 8.37
C ILE A 84 2.92 14.09 7.60
N PHE A 85 2.87 14.02 6.27
CA PHE A 85 4.07 13.70 5.50
C PHE A 85 5.09 14.85 5.46
N LEU A 86 4.69 16.12 5.67
CA LEU A 86 5.67 17.20 5.90
C LEU A 86 6.46 17.04 7.21
N LYS A 87 5.87 16.40 8.22
CA LYS A 87 6.48 16.20 9.55
C LYS A 87 7.21 14.87 9.69
N TYR A 88 6.62 13.80 9.15
CA TYR A 88 7.06 12.42 9.34
C TYR A 88 7.47 11.71 8.05
N GLY A 89 7.31 12.37 6.89
CA GLY A 89 7.66 11.80 5.60
C GLY A 89 9.15 11.48 5.54
N PHE A 90 9.47 10.24 5.16
CA PHE A 90 10.85 9.84 4.90
C PHE A 90 11.34 10.61 3.67
N LYS A 91 12.47 11.31 3.82
CA LYS A 91 13.17 11.95 2.71
C LYS A 91 14.17 10.94 2.18
N ILE A 92 13.87 10.36 1.03
CA ILE A 92 14.78 9.48 0.30
C ILE A 92 15.71 10.34 -0.55
#